data_AF-C6HBU8-F1
#
_entry.id   AF-C6HBU8-F1
#
_cell.length_a   1.000
_cell.length_b   1.000
_cell.length_c   1.000
_cell.angle_alpha   90.00
_cell.angle_beta   90.00
_cell.angle_gamma   90.00
#
_symmetry.space_group_name_H-M   'P 1'
#
loop_
_entity.id
_entity.type
_entity.pdbx_description
1 polymer ?
#
loop_
_entity_poly.entity_id
_entity_poly.type
_entity_poly.pdbx_seq_one_letter_code
_entity_poly.pdbx_strand_id
1 'polypeptide(L)' 'MSLSHNDGKPMKEVVLGPNIFNCERPQVVVGKWEWQSAQSLGDWTLVGTTVAPGFDPKGFEMPAEGWQPKGA' A
#
# COMPACT_ATOMS: atom_id res chain seq x y z
N MET A 1 1.66 -4.27 -4.50
CA MET A 1 1.33 -3.41 -3.35
C MET A 1 0.28 -4.15 -2.57
N SER A 2 0.57 -4.41 -1.30
CA SER A 2 -0.27 -5.18 -0.40
C SER A 2 -1.00 -4.21 0.53
N LEU A 3 -2.31 -4.39 0.69
CA LEU A 3 -3.16 -3.54 1.53
C LEU A 3 -3.96 -4.40 2.52
N SER A 4 -4.04 -3.97 3.78
CA SER A 4 -4.79 -4.68 4.82
C SER A 4 -5.26 -3.78 5.95
N HIS A 5 -6.47 -4.02 6.46
CA HIS A 5 -6.96 -3.40 7.68
C HIS A 5 -6.53 -4.13 8.96
N ASN A 6 -5.68 -5.17 8.87
CA ASN A 6 -5.26 -5.99 10.01
C ASN A 6 -6.46 -6.59 10.78
N ASP A 7 -7.55 -6.90 10.07
CA ASP A 7 -8.80 -7.41 10.61
C ASP A 7 -8.97 -8.94 10.44
N GLY A 8 -7.91 -9.63 10.00
CA GLY A 8 -7.90 -11.07 9.77
C GLY A 8 -8.43 -11.50 8.40
N LYS A 9 -8.83 -10.55 7.54
CA LYS A 9 -9.19 -10.84 6.15
C LYS A 9 -7.93 -10.95 5.27
N PRO A 10 -8.03 -11.66 4.13
CA PRO A 10 -6.93 -11.73 3.18
C PRO A 10 -6.47 -10.34 2.73
N MET A 11 -5.16 -10.18 2.55
CA MET A 11 -4.59 -8.95 2.00
C MET A 11 -5.08 -8.70 0.57
N LYS A 12 -5.26 -7.43 0.22
CA LYS A 12 -5.55 -7.01 -1.15
C LYS A 12 -4.24 -6.71 -1.86
N GLU A 13 -3.99 -7.45 -2.94
CA GLU A 13 -2.87 -7.18 -3.84
C GLU A 13 -3.28 -6.31 -5.02
N VAL A 14 -2.47 -5.29 -5.30
CA VAL A 14 -2.62 -4.41 -6.45
C VAL A 14 -1.28 -4.19 -7.13
N VAL A 15 -1.24 -4.32 -8.46
CA VAL A 15 -0.09 -3.92 -9.27
C VAL A 15 -0.27 -2.45 -9.66
N LEU A 16 0.60 -1.59 -9.14
CA LEU A 16 0.67 -0.18 -9.53
C LEU A 16 1.44 -0.09 -10.85
N GLY A 17 0.77 0.33 -11.92
CA GLY A 17 1.36 0.33 -13.26
C GLY A 17 0.38 0.81 -14.33
N PRO A 18 0.89 1.12 -15.54
CA PRO A 18 0.10 1.72 -16.61
C PRO A 18 -0.74 0.72 -17.42
N ASN A 19 -0.49 -0.60 -17.32
CA ASN A 19 -1.12 -1.59 -18.18
C ASN A 19 -2.52 -1.98 -17.70
N ILE A 20 -3.48 -1.08 -17.90
CA ILE A 20 -4.88 -1.26 -17.47
C ILE A 20 -5.57 -2.48 -18.10
N PHE A 21 -5.11 -2.93 -19.28
CA PHE A 21 -5.63 -4.13 -19.94
C PHE A 21 -5.13 -5.42 -19.28
N ASN A 22 -4.07 -5.34 -18.47
CA ASN A 22 -3.55 -6.42 -17.64
C ASN A 22 -3.91 -6.25 -16.16
N CYS A 23 -5.04 -5.58 -15.88
CA CYS A 23 -5.52 -5.32 -14.51
C CYS A 23 -4.61 -4.47 -13.61
N GLU A 24 -3.57 -3.85 -14.16
CA GLU A 24 -2.78 -2.87 -13.40
C GLU A 24 -3.62 -1.63 -13.09
N ARG A 25 -3.16 -0.87 -12.09
CA ARG A 25 -3.81 0.38 -11.65
C ARG A 25 -2.77 1.50 -11.70
N PRO A 26 -2.97 2.56 -12.51
CA PRO A 26 -2.06 3.70 -12.51
C PRO A 26 -2.11 4.51 -11.20
N GLN A 27 -3.22 4.39 -10.46
CA GLN A 27 -3.44 5.05 -9.18
C GLN A 27 -4.09 4.08 -8.20
N VAL A 28 -3.68 4.14 -6.94
CA VAL A 28 -4.24 3.35 -5.84
C VAL A 28 -4.54 4.28 -4.68
N VAL A 29 -5.74 4.15 -4.13
CA VAL A 29 -6.15 4.83 -2.89
C VAL A 29 -5.90 3.87 -1.73
N VAL A 30 -5.15 4.34 -0.74
CA VAL A 30 -4.97 3.65 0.54
C VAL A 30 -5.95 4.27 1.54
N GLY A 31 -6.78 3.43 2.14
CA GLY A 31 -7.78 3.84 3.11
C GLY A 31 -7.15 4.38 4.40
N LYS A 32 -7.89 5.21 5.14
CA LYS A 32 -7.50 5.58 6.50
C LYS A 32 -7.37 4.31 7.34
N TRP A 33 -6.27 4.19 8.10
CA TRP A 33 -5.96 3.02 8.94
C TRP A 33 -5.75 1.71 8.15
N GLU A 34 -5.55 1.78 6.83
CA GLU A 34 -5.14 0.65 6.03
C GLU A 34 -3.61 0.57 6.03
N TRP A 35 -3.07 -0.58 6.43
CA TRP A 35 -1.66 -0.88 6.28
C TRP A 35 -1.34 -1.08 4.82
N GLN A 36 -0.18 -0.55 4.40
CA GLN A 36 0.33 -0.71 3.05
C GLN A 36 1.78 -1.19 3.05
N SER A 37 2.13 -2.04 2.09
CA SER A 37 3.51 -2.34 1.72
C SER A 37 3.65 -2.38 0.19
N ALA A 38 4.83 -2.05 -0.32
CA ALA A 38 5.09 -2.04 -1.74
C ALA A 38 6.52 -2.50 -2.05
N GLN A 39 6.67 -3.18 -3.17
CA GLN A 39 7.95 -3.57 -3.75
C GLN A 39 7.92 -3.28 -5.25
N SER A 40 9.06 -2.85 -5.80
CA SER A 40 9.23 -2.76 -7.25
C SER A 40 9.18 -4.16 -7.86
N LEU A 41 8.56 -4.30 -9.03
CA LEU A 41 8.53 -5.56 -9.80
C LEU A 41 9.59 -5.60 -10.92
N GLY A 42 10.43 -4.57 -11.00
CA GLY A 42 11.62 -4.47 -11.84
C GLY A 42 12.72 -3.71 -11.10
N ASP A 43 13.69 -3.17 -11.82
CA ASP A 43 14.86 -2.52 -11.21
C ASP A 43 14.51 -1.34 -10.29
N TRP A 44 13.50 -0.56 -10.66
CA TRP A 44 13.03 0.58 -9.87
C TRP A 44 11.57 0.93 -10.17
N THR A 45 10.94 1.67 -9.26
CA THR A 45 9.61 2.28 -9.45
C THR A 45 9.64 3.69 -8.88
N LEU A 46 9.18 4.69 -9.64
CA LEU A 46 8.98 6.07 -9.16
C LEU A 46 7.48 6.31 -8.98
N VAL A 47 7.09 6.82 -7.81
CA VAL A 47 5.69 7.11 -7.49
C VAL A 47 5.55 8.51 -6.91
N GLY A 48 4.37 9.11 -7.12
CA GLY A 48 3.93 10.27 -6.36
C GLY A 48 2.91 9.85 -5.32
N THR A 49 3.02 10.41 -4.11
CA THR A 49 2.05 10.17 -3.02
C THR A 49 1.46 11.50 -2.59
N THR A 50 0.15 11.58 -2.52
CA THR A 50 -0.57 12.72 -1.95
C THR A 50 -1.49 12.20 -0.85
N VAL A 51 -1.57 12.93 0.26
CA VAL A 51 -2.35 12.54 1.43
C VAL A 51 -3.28 13.70 1.82
N ALA A 52 -4.48 13.34 2.28
CA ALA A 52 -5.46 14.27 2.79
C ALA A 52 -6.08 13.72 4.09
N PRO A 53 -6.09 14.49 5.20
CA PRO A 53 -5.43 15.80 5.41
C PRO A 53 -3.91 15.76 5.20
N GLY A 54 -3.27 16.92 5.24
CA GLY A 54 -1.81 17.02 5.11
C GLY A 54 -1.08 16.12 6.13
N PHE A 55 0.10 15.62 5.73
CA PHE A 55 0.88 14.70 6.54
C PHE A 55 1.23 15.29 7.92
N ASP A 56 0.93 14.55 8.99
CA ASP A 56 1.33 14.84 10.36
C ASP A 56 2.17 13.65 10.89
N PRO A 57 3.45 13.86 11.26
CA PRO A 57 4.29 12.81 11.85
C PRO A 57 3.67 12.12 13.06
N LYS A 58 2.79 12.78 13.83
CA LYS A 58 2.10 12.19 14.99
C LYS A 58 1.11 11.10 14.61
N GLY A 59 0.64 11.09 13.37
CA GLY A 59 -0.25 10.07 12.83
C GLY A 59 0.46 8.98 12.04
N PHE A 60 1.79 9.04 11.93
CA PHE A 60 2.58 8.05 11.21
C PHE A 60 2.98 6.89 12.13
N GLU A 61 2.85 5.67 11.60
CA GLU A 61 3.25 4.45 12.28
C GLU A 61 4.07 3.58 11.32
N MET A 62 5.20 3.07 11.80
CA MET A 62 6.00 2.06 11.12
C MET A 62 6.14 0.86 12.06
N PRO A 63 5.74 -0.35 11.63
CA PRO A 63 5.79 -1.51 12.50
C PRO A 63 7.24 -2.03 12.63
N ALA A 64 7.47 -2.87 13.63
CA ALA A 64 8.77 -3.50 13.84
C ALA A 64 9.12 -4.45 12.67
N GLU A 65 10.41 -4.75 12.51
CA GLU A 65 10.88 -5.72 11.53
C GLU A 65 10.19 -7.09 11.74
N GLY A 66 9.79 -7.72 10.64
CA GLY A 66 9.10 -9.01 10.65
C GLY A 66 7.60 -8.94 11.01
N TRP A 67 7.07 -7.78 11.35
CA TRP A 67 5.63 -7.60 11.54
C TRP A 67 4.86 -7.82 10.23
N GLN A 68 3.68 -8.44 10.34
CA GLN A 68 2.72 -8.61 9.24
C GLN A 68 1.30 -8.37 9.78
N PRO A 69 0.37 -7.84 8.95
CA PRO A 69 -1.03 -7.74 9.34
C PRO A 69 -1.66 -9.13 9.48
N LYS A 70 -2.69 -9.26 10.31
CA LYS A 70 -3.48 -10.48 10.44
C LYS A 70 -4.14 -10.81 9.10
N GLY A 71 -4.02 -12.08 8.68
CA GLY A 71 -4.50 -12.55 7.39
C GLY A 71 -3.51 -12.38 6.23
N ALA A 72 -2.27 -11.96 6.55
CA ALA A 72 -1.12 -12.01 5.67
C ALA A 72 -0.66 -13.44 5.36
#